data_AF-A0A385Q387-F1
#
_entry.id   AF-A0A385Q387-F1
#
_cell.length_a   1.000
_cell.length_b   1.000
_cell.length_c   1.000
_cell.angle_alpha   90.00
_cell.angle_beta   90.00
_cell.angle_gamma   90.00
#
_symmetry.space_group_name_H-M   'P 1'
#
loop_
_entity.id
_entity.type
_entity.pdbx_description
1 polymer ?
#
loop_
_entity_poly.entity_id
_entity_poly.type
_entity_poly.pdbx_seq_one_letter_code
_entity_poly.pdbx_strand_id
1 'polypeptide(L)' 'MKECTVYRCEICGSDFSDRKQAKKCEEGHKTDLVVEKAEYKPCDWVNHGFPRMVILRSKDGKTAIYRTVINE' A
#
# COMPACT_ATOMS: atom_id res chain seq x y z
N MET A 1 7.39 7.67 35.49
CA MET A 1 6.69 7.28 34.25
C MET A 1 5.38 8.04 34.20
N LYS A 2 5.02 8.65 33.06
CA LYS A 2 3.75 9.38 32.88
C LYS A 2 2.96 8.73 31.76
N GLU A 3 1.65 8.66 31.92
CA GLU A 3 0.73 8.23 30.87
C GLU A 3 0.58 9.34 29.83
N CYS A 4 0.56 8.96 28.55
CA CYS A 4 0.29 9.86 27.44
C CYS A 4 -0.73 9.24 26.49
N THR A 5 -1.68 10.07 26.02
CA THR A 5 -2.64 9.68 25.01
C THR A 5 -2.06 9.97 23.62
N VAL A 6 -2.10 8.98 22.74
CA VAL A 6 -1.73 9.11 21.32
C VAL A 6 -2.92 8.72 20.45
N TYR A 7 -2.97 9.26 19.24
CA TYR A 7 -3.92 8.86 18.21
C TYR A 7 -3.18 8.02 17.17
N ARG A 8 -3.63 6.77 16.98
CA ARG A 8 -2.99 5.83 16.06
C ARG A 8 -3.80 5.71 14.79
N CYS A 9 -3.14 5.79 13.64
CA CYS A 9 -3.75 5.46 12.35
C CYS A 9 -4.02 3.95 12.29
N GLU A 10 -5.27 3.55 12.03
CA GLU A 10 -5.64 2.14 11.97
C GLU A 10 -5.08 1.41 10.74
N ILE A 11 -4.68 2.16 9.70
CA ILE A 11 -4.19 1.59 8.43
C ILE A 11 -2.69 1.30 8.48
N CYS A 12 -1.89 2.26 8.97
CA CYS A 12 -0.42 2.16 8.95
C CYS A 12 0.23 2.05 10.35
N GLY A 13 -0.55 2.18 11.42
CA GLY A 13 -0.07 2.05 12.80
C GLY A 13 0.76 3.22 13.31
N SER A 14 0.91 4.30 12.54
CA SER A 14 1.67 5.48 12.96
C SER A 14 0.94 6.23 14.09
N ASP A 15 1.72 6.65 15.09
CA ASP A 15 1.24 7.43 16.24
C ASP A 15 1.36 8.93 16.00
N PHE A 16 0.29 9.65 16.35
CA PHE A 16 0.18 11.09 16.24
C PHE A 16 -0.23 11.69 17.58
N SER A 17 0.28 12.88 17.87
CA SER A 17 -0.13 13.65 19.04
C SER A 17 -1.50 14.31 18.87
N ASP A 18 -1.97 14.45 17.63
CA ASP A 18 -3.22 15.12 17.29
C ASP A 18 -4.16 14.22 16.46
N ARG A 19 -5.45 14.26 16.80
CA ARG A 19 -6.50 13.46 16.14
C ARG A 19 -6.69 13.85 14.67
N LYS A 20 -6.57 15.14 14.32
CA LYS A 20 -6.75 15.59 12.93
C LYS A 20 -5.59 15.10 12.06
N GLN A 21 -4.38 15.02 12.60
CA GLN A 21 -3.23 14.43 11.91
C GLN A 21 -3.46 12.94 11.62
N ALA A 22 -3.89 12.17 12.63
CA ALA A 22 -4.23 10.76 12.45
C ALA A 22 -5.33 10.58 11.40
N LYS A 23 -6.41 11.38 11.47
CA LYS A 23 -7.51 11.34 10.49
C LYS A 23 -7.04 11.70 9.07
N LYS A 24 -6.19 12.71 8.92
CA LYS A 24 -5.62 13.09 7.61
C LYS A 24 -4.74 11.99 7.04
N CYS A 25 -4.02 11.26 7.90
CA CYS A 25 -3.25 10.09 7.50
C CYS A 25 -4.19 9.01 6.94
N GLU A 26 -5.25 8.66 7.67
CA GLU A 26 -6.25 7.67 7.27
C GLU A 26 -6.95 8.04 5.95
N GLU A 27 -7.45 9.27 5.83
CA GLU A 27 -8.09 9.79 4.61
C GLU A 27 -7.15 9.84 3.40
N GLY A 28 -5.84 10.00 3.67
CA GLY A 28 -4.81 10.03 2.64
C GLY A 28 -4.48 8.66 2.07
N HIS A 29 -4.66 7.59 2.85
CA HIS A 29 -4.38 6.23 2.40
C HIS A 29 -5.41 5.79 1.35
N LYS A 30 -4.91 5.24 0.25
CA LYS A 30 -5.75 4.60 -0.77
C LYS A 30 -5.89 3.13 -0.42
N THR A 31 -6.96 2.80 0.30
CA THR A 31 -7.38 1.44 0.61
C THR A 31 -8.19 0.85 -0.54
N ASP A 32 -8.53 -0.44 -0.43
CA ASP A 32 -9.40 -1.15 -1.37
C ASP A 32 -8.90 -1.10 -2.82
N LEU A 33 -7.57 -1.20 -2.98
CA LEU A 33 -6.93 -1.23 -4.28
C LEU A 33 -7.28 -2.53 -5.01
N VAL A 34 -7.65 -2.40 -6.29
CA VAL A 34 -7.88 -3.55 -7.16
C VAL A 34 -6.72 -3.71 -8.14
N VAL A 35 -6.34 -4.96 -8.44
CA VAL A 35 -5.39 -5.24 -9.53
C VAL A 35 -6.13 -5.06 -10.85
N GLU A 36 -5.81 -3.99 -11.57
CA GLU A 36 -6.39 -3.72 -12.88
C GLU A 36 -5.71 -4.57 -13.97
N LYS A 37 -4.39 -4.72 -13.88
CA LYS A 37 -3.59 -5.47 -14.84
C LYS A 37 -2.36 -6.06 -14.17
N ALA A 38 -1.97 -7.26 -14.58
CA ALA A 38 -0.71 -7.88 -14.22
C ALA A 38 0.06 -8.21 -15.51
N GLU A 39 1.36 -7.89 -15.54
CA GLU A 39 2.23 -8.19 -16.68
C GLU A 39 3.28 -9.22 -16.30
N TYR A 40 3.28 -10.34 -17.01
CA TYR A 40 4.18 -11.46 -16.78
C TYR A 40 5.31 -11.48 -17.81
N LYS A 41 6.41 -12.14 -17.44
CA LYS A 41 7.49 -12.50 -18.35
C LYS A 41 7.46 -14.02 -18.57
N PRO A 42 8.02 -14.51 -19.69
CA PRO A 42 8.16 -15.96 -19.91
C PRO A 42 8.87 -16.63 -18.73
N CYS A 43 8.45 -17.85 -18.38
CA CYS A 43 9.00 -18.60 -17.25
C CYS A 43 10.51 -18.81 -17.37
N ASP A 44 11.04 -18.97 -18.58
CA ASP A 44 12.47 -19.15 -18.83
C ASP A 44 13.34 -17.97 -18.33
N TRP A 45 12.72 -16.81 -18.09
CA TRP A 45 13.39 -15.60 -17.61
C TRP A 45 13.10 -15.31 -16.14
N VAL A 46 12.05 -15.92 -15.57
CA VAL A 46 11.50 -15.56 -14.26
C VAL A 46 10.95 -16.80 -13.56
N ASN A 47 11.78 -17.44 -12.74
CA ASN A 47 11.45 -18.69 -12.04
C ASN A 47 10.60 -18.51 -10.77
N HIS A 48 10.21 -17.28 -10.42
CA HIS A 48 9.47 -17.00 -9.19
C HIS A 48 7.94 -16.95 -9.37
N GLY A 49 7.41 -17.04 -10.59
CA GLY A 49 5.97 -17.09 -10.87
C GLY A 49 5.17 -15.79 -10.63
N PHE A 50 5.68 -14.84 -9.84
CA PHE A 50 5.07 -13.51 -9.69
C PHE A 50 5.12 -12.69 -11.00
N PRO A 51 4.13 -11.80 -11.24
CA PRO A 51 4.18 -10.86 -12.35
C PRO A 51 5.42 -9.95 -12.24
N ARG A 52 5.89 -9.41 -13.36
CA ARG A 52 6.96 -8.38 -13.38
C ARG A 52 6.46 -7.07 -12.76
N MET A 53 5.22 -6.72 -13.05
CA MET A 53 4.57 -5.54 -12.49
C MET A 53 3.05 -5.71 -12.46
N VAL A 54 2.42 -5.00 -11.53
CA VAL A 54 0.97 -4.87 -11.42
C VAL A 54 0.57 -3.40 -11.50
N ILE A 55 -0.56 -3.15 -12.15
CA ILE A 55 -1.23 -1.85 -12.16
C ILE A 55 -2.36 -1.96 -11.13
N LEU A 56 -2.26 -1.17 -10.06
CA LEU A 56 -3.29 -1.04 -9.05
C LEU A 56 -4.17 0.15 -9.37
N ARG A 57 -5.47 0.01 -9.18
CA ARG A 57 -6.45 1.09 -9.31
C ARG A 57 -7.10 1.36 -7.95
N SER A 58 -7.17 2.63 -7.56
CA SER A 58 -7.92 3.07 -6.38
C SER A 58 -9.40 3.28 -6.70
N LYS A 59 -10.24 3.33 -5.66
CA LYS A 59 -11.67 3.65 -5.78
C LYS A 59 -11.93 4.99 -6.47
N ASP A 60 -11.01 5.94 -6.35
CA ASP A 60 -11.09 7.26 -6.99
C ASP A 60 -10.68 7.24 -8.49
N GLY A 61 -10.41 6.06 -9.06
CA GLY A 61 -10.02 5.89 -10.45
C GLY A 61 -8.55 6.18 -10.75
N LYS A 62 -7.72 6.50 -9.74
CA LYS A 62 -6.28 6.72 -9.93
C LYS A 62 -5.56 5.38 -10.03
N THR A 63 -4.55 5.31 -10.90
CA THR A 63 -3.75 4.10 -11.10
C THR A 63 -2.30 4.29 -10.67
N ALA A 64 -1.68 3.24 -10.15
CA ALA A 64 -0.26 3.20 -9.81
C ALA A 64 0.37 1.89 -10.28
N ILE A 65 1.63 1.96 -10.75
CA ILE A 65 2.38 0.79 -11.22
C ILE A 65 3.35 0.36 -10.12
N TYR A 66 3.23 -0.88 -9.67
CA TYR A 66 4.14 -1.51 -8.73
C TYR A 66 4.96 -2.57 -9.44
N ARG A 67 6.28 -2.50 -9.30
CA ARG A 67 7.20 -3.48 -9.86
C ARG A 67 7.60 -4.46 -8.79
N THR A 68 7.68 -5.72 -9.17
CA THR A 68 8.04 -6.80 -8.26
C THR A 68 9.49 -6.65 -7.82
N VAL A 69 9.71 -6.74 -6.52
CA VAL A 69 11.02 -6.91 -5.90
C VAL A 69 10.99 -8.27 -5.24
N ILE A 70 11.93 -9.13 -5.62
CA ILE A 70 12.05 -10.48 -5.06
C ILE A 70 13.01 -10.40 -3.88
N ASN A 71 12.51 -10.76 -2.71
CA ASN A 71 13.33 -10.95 -1.52
C ASN A 71 13.42 -12.47 -1.31
N GLU A 72 14.63 -13.03 -1.43
CA GLU A 72 14.93 -14.45 -1.22
C GLU A 72 15.12 -14.78 0.27
#